data_AF-A0A1A8TMR2-F1
#
_entry.id   AF-A0A1A8TMR2-F1
#
_cell.length_a   1.000
_cell.length_b   1.000
_cell.length_c   1.000
_cell.angle_alpha   90.00
_cell.angle_beta   90.00
_cell.angle_gamma   90.00
#
_symmetry.space_group_name_H-M   'P 1'
#
loop_
_entity.id
_entity.type
_entity.pdbx_description
1 polymer ?
#
loop_
_entity_poly.entity_id
_entity_poly.type
_entity_poly.pdbx_seq_one_letter_code
_entity_poly.pdbx_strand_id
1 'polypeptide(L)'
;MARKANIAREEIHQACWDLLEKNQFPNIPRIADYFLEKDGRKCSNTTLMNAIAEWEELYKEHQQHQLKELGDSLAPSFNRFSRDVTQILGSLLDEKILDAEAQYALRLAATEGQYSSLSSALCELQDAYDALMEERESLKIMNAQLDEQLKLTQQRYDDVYSHHQVINNQLTREHSEKEALRLNLDQHEVDLAKQDHLIASLKEENSKLKQQVKSLQEEQRAVDKQHRQTLDQTLQEIARTMKQIQGKDRDNK
;
A
#
# COMPACT_ATOMS: atom_id res chain seq x y z
N MET A 1 -23.83 -129.59 -51.78
CA MET A 1 -24.82 -128.57 -52.20
C MET A 1 -25.17 -127.71 -51.00
N ALA A 2 -24.68 -126.47 -50.96
CA ALA A 2 -24.97 -125.53 -49.87
C ALA A 2 -26.32 -124.86 -50.11
N ARG A 3 -27.24 -124.97 -49.13
CA ARG A 3 -28.51 -124.26 -49.13
C ARG A 3 -28.22 -122.75 -49.14
N LYS A 4 -28.70 -122.01 -50.14
CA LYS A 4 -28.80 -120.54 -50.07
C LYS A 4 -29.80 -120.20 -48.97
N ALA A 5 -29.33 -120.07 -47.74
CA ALA A 5 -30.10 -119.44 -46.68
C ALA A 5 -29.99 -117.93 -46.90
N ASN A 6 -31.11 -117.28 -47.23
CA ASN A 6 -31.15 -115.84 -47.41
C ASN A 6 -30.86 -115.17 -46.05
N ILE A 7 -29.73 -114.48 -45.94
CA ILE A 7 -29.44 -113.61 -44.80
C ILE A 7 -30.29 -112.36 -44.96
N ALA A 8 -31.05 -112.00 -43.93
CA ALA A 8 -31.89 -110.82 -43.98
C ALA A 8 -31.03 -109.55 -43.91
N ARG A 9 -31.53 -108.47 -44.50
CA ARG A 9 -30.87 -107.17 -44.49
C ARG A 9 -30.63 -106.66 -43.06
N GLU A 10 -31.63 -106.83 -42.20
CA GLU A 10 -31.58 -106.44 -40.79
C GLU A 10 -30.50 -107.21 -40.02
N GLU A 11 -30.31 -108.50 -40.33
CA GLU A 11 -29.22 -109.31 -39.75
C GLU A 11 -27.85 -108.73 -40.15
N ILE A 12 -27.69 -108.30 -41.40
CA ILE A 12 -26.45 -107.67 -41.90
C ILE A 12 -26.20 -106.34 -41.20
N HIS A 13 -27.23 -105.50 -41.02
CA HIS A 13 -27.10 -104.24 -40.28
C HIS A 13 -26.69 -104.47 -38.82
N GLN A 14 -27.30 -105.46 -38.16
CA GLN A 14 -26.92 -105.83 -36.80
C GLN A 14 -25.47 -106.31 -36.73
N ALA A 15 -25.02 -107.13 -37.69
CA ALA A 15 -23.63 -107.55 -37.77
C ALA A 15 -22.67 -106.35 -37.98
N CYS A 16 -23.06 -105.33 -38.75
CA CYS A 16 -22.28 -104.11 -38.90
C CYS A 16 -22.12 -103.36 -37.57
N TRP A 17 -23.19 -103.25 -36.77
CA TRP A 17 -23.15 -102.66 -35.43
C TRP A 17 -22.28 -103.47 -34.47
N ASP A 18 -22.47 -104.79 -34.41
CA ASP A 18 -21.66 -105.70 -33.57
C ASP A 18 -20.17 -105.64 -33.92
N LEU A 19 -19.83 -105.46 -35.20
CA LEU A 19 -18.44 -105.29 -35.67
C LEU A 19 -17.87 -103.94 -35.23
N LEU A 20 -18.64 -102.85 -35.31
CA LEU A 20 -18.24 -101.55 -34.78
C LEU A 20 -17.98 -101.59 -33.27
N GLU A 21 -18.81 -102.28 -32.49
CA GLU A 21 -18.59 -102.46 -31.04
C GLU A 21 -17.26 -103.16 -30.72
N LYS A 22 -16.81 -104.05 -31.63
CA LYS A 22 -15.51 -104.72 -31.56
C LYS A 22 -14.36 -103.91 -32.16
N ASN A 23 -14.58 -102.64 -32.51
CA ASN A 23 -13.63 -101.75 -33.21
C ASN A 23 -13.19 -102.27 -34.59
N GLN A 24 -14.03 -103.07 -35.26
CA GLN A 24 -13.76 -103.58 -36.59
C GLN A 24 -14.67 -102.93 -37.62
N PHE A 25 -14.09 -102.26 -38.62
CA PHE A 25 -14.89 -101.69 -39.70
C PHE A 25 -15.62 -102.79 -40.50
N PRO A 26 -16.95 -102.68 -40.70
CA PRO A 26 -17.72 -103.62 -41.48
C PRO A 26 -17.37 -103.53 -42.96
N ASN A 27 -16.82 -104.60 -43.52
CA ASN A 27 -16.60 -104.74 -44.96
C ASN A 27 -17.11 -106.11 -45.43
N ILE A 28 -17.26 -106.28 -46.75
CA ILE A 28 -17.83 -107.50 -47.34
C ILE A 28 -17.13 -108.76 -46.82
N PRO A 29 -15.78 -108.85 -46.78
CA PRO A 29 -15.09 -110.01 -46.22
C PRO A 29 -15.44 -110.27 -44.75
N ARG A 30 -15.38 -109.24 -43.89
CA ARG A 30 -15.61 -109.41 -42.44
C ARG A 30 -17.04 -109.77 -42.09
N ILE A 31 -18.01 -109.26 -42.84
CA ILE A 31 -19.42 -109.62 -42.63
C ILE A 31 -19.68 -111.02 -43.15
N ALA A 32 -19.10 -111.39 -44.30
CA ALA A 32 -19.18 -112.76 -44.80
C ALA A 32 -18.56 -113.74 -43.80
N ASP A 33 -17.41 -113.40 -43.22
CA ASP A 33 -16.74 -114.18 -42.18
C ASP A 33 -17.57 -114.23 -40.89
N TYR A 34 -18.16 -113.11 -40.45
CA TYR A 34 -19.06 -113.05 -39.28
C TYR A 34 -20.22 -114.05 -39.41
N PHE A 35 -20.88 -114.13 -40.57
CA PHE A 35 -21.96 -115.09 -40.79
C PHE A 35 -21.48 -116.52 -41.04
N LEU A 36 -20.27 -116.68 -41.60
CA LEU A 36 -19.62 -117.98 -41.78
C LEU A 36 -19.28 -118.60 -40.42
N GLU A 37 -18.71 -117.81 -39.50
CA GLU A 37 -18.35 -118.23 -38.14
C GLU A 37 -19.58 -118.48 -37.27
N LYS A 38 -20.61 -117.64 -37.40
CA LYS A 38 -21.82 -117.73 -36.56
C LYS A 38 -22.71 -118.91 -36.95
N ASP A 39 -23.09 -119.02 -38.23
CA ASP A 39 -24.12 -119.98 -38.69
C ASP A 39 -23.72 -120.74 -39.98
N GLY A 40 -22.51 -120.51 -40.53
CA GLY A 40 -22.06 -121.13 -41.78
C GLY A 40 -22.79 -120.65 -43.04
N ARG A 41 -23.59 -119.57 -42.96
CA ARG A 41 -24.40 -119.04 -44.07
C ARG A 41 -23.55 -118.20 -45.02
N LYS A 42 -23.83 -118.26 -46.32
CA LYS A 42 -23.17 -117.44 -47.37
C LYS A 42 -24.19 -116.59 -48.10
N CYS A 43 -23.87 -115.32 -48.30
CA CYS A 43 -24.67 -114.33 -49.04
C CYS A 43 -23.88 -113.81 -50.25
N SER A 44 -24.56 -113.28 -51.27
CA SER A 44 -23.89 -112.66 -52.42
C SER A 44 -23.25 -111.32 -52.04
N ASN A 45 -22.06 -111.06 -52.57
CA ASN A 45 -21.33 -109.81 -52.33
C ASN A 45 -22.14 -108.56 -52.67
N THR A 46 -23.00 -108.61 -53.69
CA THR A 46 -23.92 -107.51 -54.05
C THR A 46 -24.96 -107.23 -52.96
N THR A 47 -25.48 -108.28 -52.32
CA THR A 47 -26.46 -108.14 -51.22
C THR A 47 -25.79 -107.60 -49.96
N LEU A 48 -24.58 -108.07 -49.65
CA LEU A 48 -23.77 -107.53 -48.57
C LEU A 48 -23.40 -106.07 -48.83
N MET A 49 -22.95 -105.74 -50.04
CA MET A 49 -22.56 -104.38 -50.42
C MET A 49 -23.72 -103.39 -50.28
N ASN A 50 -24.91 -103.75 -50.79
CA ASN A 50 -26.08 -102.88 -50.70
C ASN A 50 -26.51 -102.68 -49.24
N ALA A 51 -26.54 -103.74 -48.43
CA ALA A 51 -26.90 -103.64 -47.02
C ALA A 51 -25.85 -102.86 -46.19
N ILE A 52 -24.56 -103.00 -46.51
CA ILE A 52 -23.50 -102.20 -45.87
C ILE A 52 -23.63 -100.73 -46.23
N ALA A 53 -23.88 -100.41 -47.50
CA ALA A 53 -24.05 -99.03 -47.95
C ALA A 53 -25.27 -98.36 -47.28
N GLU A 54 -26.40 -99.07 -47.20
CA GLU A 54 -27.59 -98.60 -46.48
C GLU A 54 -27.30 -98.39 -44.97
N TRP A 55 -26.57 -99.31 -44.35
CA TRP A 55 -26.14 -99.15 -42.96
C TRP A 55 -25.18 -97.96 -42.76
N GLU A 56 -24.26 -97.71 -43.70
CA GLU A 56 -23.34 -96.57 -43.64
C GLU A 56 -24.10 -95.23 -43.73
N GLU A 57 -25.17 -95.17 -44.52
CA GLU A 57 -26.07 -94.00 -44.57
C GLU A 57 -26.78 -93.82 -43.22
N LEU A 58 -27.39 -94.88 -42.68
CA LEU A 58 -28.06 -94.85 -41.37
C LEU A 58 -27.09 -94.46 -40.24
N TYR A 59 -25.84 -94.93 -40.29
CA TYR A 59 -24.80 -94.59 -39.33
C TYR A 59 -24.42 -93.10 -39.40
N LYS A 60 -24.25 -92.56 -40.62
CA LYS A 60 -23.98 -91.13 -40.83
C LYS A 60 -25.13 -90.27 -40.34
N GLU A 61 -26.37 -90.66 -40.60
CA GLU A 61 -27.56 -89.98 -40.09
C GLU A 61 -27.57 -90.00 -38.56
N HIS A 62 -27.32 -91.16 -37.93
CA HIS A 62 -27.27 -91.29 -36.48
C HIS A 62 -26.20 -90.40 -35.85
N GLN A 63 -24.98 -90.35 -36.41
CA GLN A 63 -23.92 -89.46 -35.93
C GLN A 63 -24.28 -87.98 -36.08
N GLN A 64 -24.89 -87.59 -37.21
CA GLN A 64 -25.35 -86.22 -37.41
C GLN A 64 -26.46 -85.84 -36.42
N HIS A 65 -27.35 -86.77 -36.09
CA HIS A 65 -28.39 -86.57 -35.10
C HIS A 65 -27.81 -86.39 -33.69
N GLN A 66 -26.88 -87.25 -33.25
CA GLN A 66 -26.25 -87.10 -31.93
C GLN A 66 -25.52 -85.76 -31.77
N LEU A 67 -24.80 -85.32 -32.81
CA LEU A 67 -24.10 -84.03 -32.78
C LEU A 67 -25.09 -82.84 -32.76
N LYS A 68 -26.21 -82.94 -33.49
CA LYS A 68 -27.28 -81.95 -33.44
C LYS A 68 -27.94 -81.91 -32.07
N GLU A 69 -28.29 -83.05 -31.48
CA GLU A 69 -28.88 -83.12 -30.14
C GLU A 69 -27.96 -82.54 -29.07
N LEU A 70 -26.66 -82.83 -29.15
CA LEU A 70 -25.68 -82.23 -28.25
C LEU A 70 -25.61 -80.71 -28.45
N GLY A 71 -25.57 -80.24 -29.69
CA GLY A 71 -25.63 -78.81 -30.03
C GLY A 71 -26.90 -78.14 -29.51
N ASP A 72 -28.05 -78.75 -29.70
CA ASP A 72 -29.36 -78.26 -29.28
C ASP A 72 -29.52 -78.25 -27.76
N SER A 73 -28.86 -79.18 -27.04
CA SER A 73 -28.84 -79.19 -25.57
C SER A 73 -27.95 -78.09 -24.97
N LEU A 74 -26.82 -77.78 -25.62
CA LEU A 74 -25.83 -76.84 -25.10
C LEU A 74 -26.08 -75.39 -25.55
N ALA A 75 -26.64 -75.18 -26.74
CA ALA A 75 -26.90 -73.85 -27.28
C ALA A 75 -27.77 -72.96 -26.38
N PRO A 76 -28.86 -73.45 -25.74
CA PRO A 76 -29.65 -72.63 -24.82
C PRO A 76 -28.85 -72.13 -23.62
N SER A 77 -27.96 -72.97 -23.08
CA SER A 77 -27.10 -72.63 -21.94
C SER A 77 -26.05 -71.59 -22.34
N PHE A 78 -25.42 -71.74 -23.51
CA PHE A 78 -24.47 -70.77 -24.03
C PHE A 78 -25.13 -69.43 -24.37
N ASN A 79 -26.31 -69.46 -24.98
CA ASN A 79 -27.08 -68.25 -25.30
C ASN A 79 -27.52 -67.51 -24.03
N ARG A 80 -27.96 -68.26 -23.00
CA ARG A 80 -28.28 -67.67 -21.69
C ARG A 80 -27.05 -67.04 -21.06
N PHE A 81 -25.92 -67.75 -21.02
CA PHE A 81 -24.67 -67.21 -20.48
C PHE A 81 -24.22 -65.95 -21.24
N SER A 82 -24.24 -65.98 -22.58
CA SER A 82 -23.89 -64.83 -23.42
C SER A 82 -24.80 -63.63 -23.14
N ARG A 83 -26.11 -63.84 -23.02
CA ARG A 83 -27.06 -62.78 -22.68
C ARG A 83 -26.79 -62.22 -21.28
N ASP A 84 -26.58 -63.09 -20.29
CA ASP A 84 -26.37 -62.68 -18.90
C ASP A 84 -25.05 -61.88 -18.77
N VAL A 85 -23.97 -62.33 -19.42
CA VAL A 85 -22.69 -61.59 -19.49
C VAL A 85 -22.86 -60.25 -20.18
N THR A 86 -23.57 -60.22 -21.31
CA THR A 86 -23.80 -58.97 -22.06
C THR A 86 -24.62 -57.98 -21.24
N GLN A 87 -25.62 -58.45 -20.51
CA GLN A 87 -26.45 -57.61 -19.63
C GLN A 87 -25.63 -57.06 -18.45
N ILE A 88 -24.82 -57.90 -17.80
CA ILE A 88 -23.96 -57.47 -16.69
C ILE A 88 -22.93 -56.45 -17.17
N LEU A 89 -22.22 -56.74 -18.27
CA LEU A 89 -21.24 -55.81 -18.84
C LEU A 89 -21.89 -54.51 -19.30
N GLY A 90 -23.09 -54.57 -19.88
CA GLY A 90 -23.87 -53.39 -20.24
C GLY A 90 -24.20 -52.53 -19.03
N SER A 91 -24.74 -53.12 -17.97
CA SER A 91 -25.06 -52.39 -16.73
C SER A 91 -23.83 -51.78 -16.06
N LEU A 92 -22.70 -52.49 -16.06
CA LEU A 92 -21.44 -52.00 -15.51
C LEU A 92 -20.89 -50.84 -16.35
N LEU A 93 -20.99 -50.94 -17.68
CA LEU A 93 -20.57 -49.88 -18.58
C LEU A 93 -21.40 -48.62 -18.35
N ASP A 94 -22.73 -48.75 -18.26
CA ASP A 94 -23.64 -47.64 -18.00
C ASP A 94 -23.33 -46.98 -16.64
N GLU A 95 -23.11 -47.78 -15.59
CA GLU A 95 -22.71 -47.27 -14.27
C GLU A 95 -21.39 -46.49 -14.34
N LYS A 96 -20.39 -46.99 -15.06
CA LYS A 96 -19.10 -46.32 -15.22
C LYS A 96 -19.18 -45.06 -16.07
N ILE A 97 -20.04 -45.02 -17.09
CA ILE A 97 -20.30 -43.82 -17.86
C ILE A 97 -20.92 -42.74 -16.96
N LEU A 98 -21.94 -43.09 -16.18
CA LEU A 98 -22.60 -42.15 -15.26
C LEU A 98 -21.66 -41.62 -14.18
N ASP A 99 -20.82 -42.49 -13.59
CA ASP A 99 -19.81 -42.07 -12.60
C ASP A 99 -18.77 -41.11 -13.22
N ALA A 100 -18.30 -41.40 -14.45
CA ALA A 100 -17.37 -40.53 -15.16
C ALA A 100 -17.98 -39.16 -15.48
N GLU A 101 -19.24 -39.12 -15.94
CA GLU A 101 -19.97 -37.88 -16.20
C GLU A 101 -20.18 -37.05 -14.93
N ALA A 102 -20.55 -37.69 -13.82
CA ALA A 102 -20.71 -37.02 -12.53
C ALA A 102 -19.38 -36.42 -12.03
N GLN A 103 -18.29 -37.17 -12.13
CA GLN A 103 -16.96 -36.67 -11.76
C GLN A 103 -16.51 -35.52 -12.67
N TYR A 104 -16.80 -35.59 -13.97
CA TYR A 104 -16.49 -34.50 -14.89
C TYR A 104 -17.29 -33.24 -14.55
N ALA A 105 -18.59 -33.34 -14.29
CA ALA A 105 -19.43 -32.22 -13.88
C ALA A 105 -18.95 -31.58 -12.57
N LEU A 106 -18.56 -32.38 -11.57
CA LEU A 106 -17.99 -31.89 -10.32
C LEU A 106 -16.67 -31.14 -10.52
N ARG A 107 -15.79 -31.67 -11.38
CA ARG A 107 -14.53 -30.99 -11.72
C ARG A 107 -14.78 -29.67 -12.44
N LEU A 108 -15.70 -29.65 -13.40
CA LEU A 108 -16.07 -28.45 -14.14
C LEU A 108 -16.61 -27.37 -13.18
N ALA A 109 -17.57 -27.73 -12.33
CA ALA A 109 -18.13 -26.83 -11.33
C ALA A 109 -17.07 -26.29 -10.36
N ALA A 110 -16.13 -27.13 -9.92
CA ALA A 110 -15.02 -26.70 -9.07
C ALA A 110 -14.09 -25.71 -9.82
N THR A 111 -13.77 -25.97 -11.09
CA THR A 111 -12.92 -25.08 -11.88
C THR A 111 -13.60 -23.75 -12.20
N GLU A 112 -14.87 -23.76 -12.57
CA GLU A 112 -15.65 -22.54 -12.84
C GLU A 112 -15.87 -21.72 -11.56
N GLY A 113 -16.15 -22.39 -10.43
CA GLY A 113 -16.25 -21.75 -9.12
C GLY A 113 -14.93 -21.11 -8.66
N GLN A 114 -13.80 -21.78 -8.86
CA GLN A 114 -12.48 -21.22 -8.56
C GLN A 114 -12.13 -20.05 -9.49
N TYR A 115 -12.40 -20.18 -10.79
CA TYR A 115 -12.13 -19.14 -11.76
C TYR A 115 -12.95 -17.88 -11.46
N SER A 116 -14.25 -18.02 -11.17
CA SER A 116 -15.11 -16.89 -10.80
C SER A 116 -14.67 -16.22 -9.50
N SER A 117 -14.27 -17.00 -8.49
CA SER A 117 -13.72 -16.46 -7.24
C SER A 117 -12.41 -15.70 -7.47
N LEU A 118 -11.48 -16.25 -8.25
CA LEU A 118 -10.21 -15.59 -8.58
C LEU A 118 -10.46 -14.31 -9.40
N SER A 119 -11.38 -14.37 -10.36
CA SER A 119 -11.75 -13.20 -11.18
C SER A 119 -12.37 -12.10 -10.33
N SER A 120 -13.24 -12.43 -9.36
CA SER A 120 -13.81 -11.46 -8.42
C SER A 120 -12.72 -10.81 -7.57
N ALA A 121 -11.83 -11.63 -6.99
CA ALA A 121 -10.71 -11.13 -6.19
C ALA A 121 -9.76 -10.23 -7.01
N LEU A 122 -9.56 -10.54 -8.29
CA LEU A 122 -8.75 -9.71 -9.19
C LEU A 122 -9.43 -8.37 -9.50
N CYS A 123 -10.75 -8.36 -9.72
CA CYS A 123 -11.50 -7.10 -9.86
C CYS A 123 -11.44 -6.25 -8.59
N GLU A 124 -11.67 -6.85 -7.41
CA GLU A 124 -11.59 -6.15 -6.12
C GLU A 124 -10.19 -5.57 -5.87
N LEU A 125 -9.13 -6.33 -6.21
CA LEU A 125 -7.76 -5.87 -6.10
C LEU A 125 -7.46 -4.71 -7.06
N GLN A 126 -7.99 -4.77 -8.27
CA GLN A 126 -7.86 -3.70 -9.26
C GLN A 126 -8.55 -2.43 -8.80
N ASP A 127 -9.79 -2.53 -8.31
CA ASP A 127 -10.54 -1.39 -7.76
C ASP A 127 -9.82 -0.76 -6.57
N ALA A 128 -9.27 -1.59 -5.66
CA ALA A 128 -8.48 -1.11 -4.54
C ALA A 128 -7.18 -0.43 -4.97
N TYR A 129 -6.52 -0.95 -6.02
CA TYR A 129 -5.32 -0.33 -6.59
C TYR A 129 -5.63 1.04 -7.20
N ASP A 130 -6.72 1.13 -7.99
CA ASP A 130 -7.11 2.37 -8.64
C ASP A 130 -7.49 3.45 -7.62
N ALA A 131 -8.23 3.08 -6.56
CA ALA A 131 -8.53 3.99 -5.45
C ALA A 131 -7.27 4.50 -4.73
N LEU A 132 -6.30 3.61 -4.49
CA LEU A 132 -5.04 3.97 -3.82
C LEU A 132 -4.16 4.87 -4.70
N MET A 133 -4.22 4.69 -6.02
CA MET A 133 -3.55 5.55 -6.99
C MET A 133 -4.16 6.95 -7.03
N GLU A 134 -5.48 7.07 -6.97
CA GLU A 134 -6.17 8.36 -6.85
C GLU A 134 -5.81 9.07 -5.54
N GLU A 135 -5.84 8.35 -4.40
CA GLU A 135 -5.45 8.90 -3.11
C GLU A 135 -3.99 9.38 -3.14
N ARG A 136 -3.08 8.59 -3.70
CA ARG A 136 -1.67 8.96 -3.85
C ARG A 136 -1.49 10.25 -4.66
N GLU A 137 -2.21 10.41 -5.77
CA GLU A 137 -2.10 11.61 -6.59
C GLU A 137 -2.69 12.83 -5.84
N SER A 138 -3.79 12.65 -5.12
CA SER A 138 -4.36 13.70 -4.27
C SER A 138 -3.40 14.16 -3.17
N LEU A 139 -2.74 13.22 -2.49
CA LEU A 139 -1.75 13.50 -1.45
C LEU A 139 -0.51 14.20 -2.04
N LYS A 140 -0.09 13.81 -3.23
CA LYS A 140 1.03 14.45 -3.93
C LYS A 140 0.71 15.91 -4.30
N ILE A 141 -0.51 16.18 -4.76
CA ILE A 141 -0.97 17.55 -5.02
C ILE A 141 -1.01 18.35 -3.71
N MET A 142 -1.58 17.78 -2.64
CA MET A 142 -1.65 18.44 -1.33
C MET A 142 -0.25 18.75 -0.78
N ASN A 143 0.70 17.82 -0.92
CA ASN A 143 2.07 18.02 -0.47
C ASN A 143 2.77 19.14 -1.27
N ALA A 144 2.57 19.19 -2.59
CA ALA A 144 3.09 20.27 -3.42
C ALA A 144 2.52 21.65 -3.02
N GLN A 145 1.22 21.72 -2.69
CA GLN A 145 0.60 22.94 -2.17
C GLN A 145 1.16 23.33 -0.80
N LEU A 146 1.40 22.36 0.08
CA LEU A 146 1.98 22.61 1.40
C LEU A 146 3.41 23.15 1.28
N ASP A 147 4.22 22.58 0.39
CA ASP A 147 5.57 23.06 0.09
C ASP A 147 5.58 24.49 -0.45
N GLU A 148 4.60 24.84 -1.31
CA GLU A 148 4.45 26.21 -1.80
C GLU A 148 4.08 27.18 -0.66
N GLN A 149 3.12 26.81 0.20
CA GLN A 149 2.77 27.61 1.37
C GLN A 149 3.93 27.76 2.35
N LEU A 150 4.72 26.71 2.55
CA LEU A 150 5.91 26.75 3.40
C LEU A 150 6.95 27.71 2.84
N LYS A 151 7.21 27.68 1.53
CA LYS A 151 8.10 28.64 0.88
C LYS A 151 7.61 30.08 1.01
N LEU A 152 6.32 30.33 0.81
CA LEU A 152 5.73 31.66 0.94
C LEU A 152 5.81 32.18 2.38
N THR A 153 5.52 31.33 3.37
CA THR A 153 5.62 31.71 4.79
C THR A 153 7.06 31.95 5.22
N GLN A 154 8.01 31.15 4.71
CA GLN A 154 9.44 31.36 4.95
C GLN A 154 9.93 32.68 4.36
N GLN A 155 9.55 33.00 3.12
CA GLN A 155 9.86 34.31 2.51
C GLN A 155 9.30 35.47 3.33
N ARG A 156 8.03 35.38 3.76
CA ARG A 156 7.42 36.42 4.62
C ARG A 156 8.15 36.55 5.96
N TYR A 157 8.58 35.44 6.55
CA TYR A 157 9.33 35.46 7.79
C TYR A 157 10.68 36.17 7.61
N ASP A 158 11.41 35.86 6.55
CA ASP A 158 12.70 36.48 6.23
C ASP A 158 12.55 38.00 5.97
N ASP A 159 11.50 38.39 5.26
CA ASP A 159 11.16 39.81 5.03
C ASP A 159 10.88 40.54 6.35
N VAL A 160 10.01 39.98 7.21
CA VAL A 160 9.68 40.57 8.52
C VAL A 160 10.90 40.63 9.44
N TYR A 161 11.74 39.60 9.41
CA TYR A 161 12.97 39.55 10.17
C TYR A 161 13.96 40.64 9.72
N SER A 162 14.14 40.81 8.40
CA SER A 162 14.99 41.87 7.85
C SER A 162 14.47 43.26 8.21
N HIS A 163 13.14 43.46 8.16
CA HIS A 163 12.51 44.71 8.55
C HIS A 163 12.70 45.01 10.05
N HIS A 164 12.56 43.99 10.90
CA HIS A 164 12.85 44.11 12.34
C HIS A 164 14.31 44.50 12.59
N GLN A 165 15.27 43.92 11.85
CA GLN A 165 16.68 44.32 11.98
C GLN A 165 16.90 45.78 11.60
N VAL A 166 16.26 46.26 10.52
CA VAL A 166 16.35 47.68 10.11
C VAL A 166 15.76 48.59 11.19
N ILE A 167 14.58 48.27 11.72
CA ILE A 167 13.95 49.05 12.80
C ILE A 167 14.84 49.04 14.06
N ASN A 168 15.40 47.89 14.42
CA ASN A 168 16.27 47.79 15.60
C ASN A 168 17.55 48.63 15.43
N ASN A 169 18.14 48.64 14.21
CA ASN A 169 19.27 49.51 13.88
C ASN A 169 18.90 51.00 13.91
N GLN A 170 17.69 51.37 13.50
CA GLN A 170 17.19 52.75 13.64
C GLN A 170 16.99 53.11 15.12
N LEU A 171 16.38 52.22 15.91
CA LEU A 171 16.12 52.44 17.34
C LEU A 171 17.43 52.63 18.12
N THR A 172 18.45 51.83 17.83
CA THR A 172 19.77 51.94 18.45
C THR A 172 20.48 53.24 18.07
N ARG A 173 20.37 53.71 16.82
CA ARG A 173 20.87 55.03 16.41
C ARG A 173 20.16 56.15 17.15
N GLU A 174 18.82 56.18 17.14
CA GLU A 174 18.02 57.16 17.87
C GLU A 174 18.33 57.16 19.37
N HIS A 175 18.58 55.99 19.95
CA HIS A 175 18.99 55.88 21.34
C HIS A 175 20.35 56.54 21.59
N SER A 176 21.34 56.27 20.73
CA SER A 176 22.66 56.91 20.83
C SER A 176 22.62 58.43 20.61
N GLU A 177 21.78 58.90 19.67
CA GLU A 177 21.58 60.34 19.42
C GLU A 177 20.91 61.00 20.63
N LYS A 178 19.90 60.36 21.21
CA LYS A 178 19.25 60.83 22.45
C LYS A 178 20.24 60.91 23.62
N GLU A 179 21.11 59.92 23.79
CA GLU A 179 22.16 59.94 24.82
C GLU A 179 23.15 61.08 24.59
N ALA A 180 23.59 61.29 23.34
CA ALA A 180 24.47 62.41 22.99
C ALA A 180 23.80 63.77 23.24
N LEU A 181 22.52 63.93 22.89
CA LEU A 181 21.75 65.15 23.16
C LEU A 181 21.57 65.39 24.65
N ARG A 182 21.32 64.34 25.45
CA ARG A 182 21.26 64.44 26.92
C ARG A 182 22.59 64.90 27.50
N LEU A 183 23.70 64.30 27.06
CA LEU A 183 25.03 64.71 27.51
C LEU A 183 25.33 66.17 27.16
N ASN A 184 24.95 66.61 25.95
CA ASN A 184 25.09 68.02 25.56
C ASN A 184 24.22 68.95 26.41
N LEU A 185 22.99 68.55 26.74
CA LEU A 185 22.11 69.31 27.63
C LEU A 185 22.74 69.45 29.02
N ASP A 186 23.18 68.34 29.62
CA ASP A 186 23.84 68.32 30.93
C ASP A 186 25.08 69.22 30.94
N GLN A 187 25.88 69.20 29.87
CA GLN A 187 27.03 70.09 29.71
C GLN A 187 26.62 71.57 29.67
N HIS A 188 25.57 71.91 28.91
CA HIS A 188 25.05 73.27 28.86
C HIS A 188 24.46 73.74 30.19
N GLU A 189 23.77 72.86 30.94
CA GLU A 189 23.27 73.17 32.28
C GLU A 189 24.42 73.46 33.26
N VAL A 190 25.50 72.68 33.20
CA VAL A 190 26.71 72.93 34.00
C VAL A 190 27.35 74.25 33.64
N ASP A 191 27.47 74.57 32.34
CA ASP A 191 28.07 75.84 31.91
C ASP A 191 27.20 77.06 32.25
N LEU A 192 25.87 76.92 32.21
CA LEU A 192 24.92 77.92 32.73
C LEU A 192 25.11 78.13 34.23
N ALA A 193 25.20 77.04 35.02
CA ALA A 193 25.44 77.13 36.46
C ALA A 193 26.78 77.85 36.79
N LYS A 194 27.83 77.62 35.99
CA LYS A 194 29.10 78.37 36.11
C LYS A 194 28.92 79.84 35.81
N GLN A 195 28.17 80.19 34.75
CA GLN A 195 27.88 81.58 34.40
C GLN A 195 27.06 82.28 35.49
N ASP A 196 26.03 81.62 36.03
CA ASP A 196 25.22 82.14 37.12
C ASP A 196 26.07 82.39 38.39
N HIS A 197 26.99 81.47 38.70
CA HIS A 197 27.93 81.66 39.80
C HIS A 197 28.87 82.86 39.56
N LEU A 198 29.40 83.01 38.34
CA LEU A 198 30.23 84.15 37.96
C LEU A 198 29.45 85.47 38.09
N ILE A 199 28.20 85.51 37.60
CA ILE A 199 27.33 86.67 37.72
C ILE A 199 27.06 87.01 39.18
N ALA A 200 26.79 86.00 40.02
CA ALA A 200 26.60 86.20 41.45
C ALA A 200 27.85 86.81 42.12
N SER A 201 29.04 86.26 41.83
CA SER A 201 30.32 86.79 42.32
C SER A 201 30.56 88.22 41.86
N LEU A 202 30.38 88.52 40.56
CA LEU A 202 30.51 89.86 40.02
C LEU A 202 29.50 90.84 40.62
N LYS A 203 28.26 90.42 40.88
CA LYS A 203 27.26 91.23 41.60
C LYS A 203 27.69 91.54 43.03
N GLU A 204 28.27 90.57 43.73
CA GLU A 204 28.81 90.76 45.08
C GLU A 204 29.98 91.75 45.07
N GLU A 205 30.95 91.61 44.16
CA GLU A 205 32.04 92.56 43.98
C GLU A 205 31.54 93.96 43.63
N ASN A 206 30.58 94.08 42.71
CA ASN A 206 29.97 95.37 42.37
C ASN A 206 29.29 96.00 43.59
N SER A 207 28.65 95.19 44.46
CA SER A 207 28.04 95.68 45.69
C SER A 207 29.08 96.19 46.68
N LYS A 208 30.21 95.49 46.84
CA LYS A 208 31.36 95.90 47.66
C LYS A 208 31.99 97.19 47.12
N LEU A 209 32.23 97.28 45.81
CA LEU A 209 32.73 98.48 45.16
C LEU A 209 31.78 99.66 45.32
N LYS A 210 30.46 99.47 45.16
CA LYS A 210 29.46 100.51 45.41
C LYS A 210 29.48 100.99 46.87
N GLN A 211 29.68 100.09 47.83
CA GLN A 211 29.84 100.45 49.24
C GLN A 211 31.14 101.26 49.45
N GLN A 212 32.26 100.84 48.86
CA GLN A 212 33.53 101.58 48.92
C GLN A 212 33.43 102.97 48.28
N VAL A 213 32.75 103.10 47.13
CA VAL A 213 32.51 104.40 46.50
C VAL A 213 31.65 105.29 47.39
N LYS A 214 30.61 104.73 48.04
CA LYS A 214 29.80 105.48 49.01
C LYS A 214 30.62 105.93 50.21
N SER A 215 31.45 105.07 50.80
CA SER A 215 32.31 105.44 51.92
C SER A 215 33.32 106.51 51.52
N LEU A 216 33.95 106.40 50.35
CA LEU A 216 34.84 107.43 49.79
C LEU A 216 34.10 108.74 49.53
N GLN A 217 32.86 108.70 49.03
CA GLN A 217 32.03 109.90 48.86
C GLN A 217 31.64 110.54 50.20
N GLU A 218 31.36 109.74 51.22
CA GLU A 218 31.08 110.22 52.58
C GLU A 218 32.32 110.84 53.23
N GLU A 219 33.49 110.21 53.08
CA GLU A 219 34.79 110.76 53.48
C GLU A 219 35.07 112.07 52.74
N GLN A 220 34.88 112.12 51.43
CA GLN A 220 35.09 113.33 50.64
C GLN A 220 34.10 114.43 51.01
N ARG A 221 32.84 114.11 51.31
CA ARG A 221 31.87 115.07 51.87
C ARG A 221 32.27 115.57 53.25
N ALA A 222 32.83 114.70 54.10
CA ALA A 222 33.32 115.08 55.41
C ALA A 222 34.53 116.02 55.31
N VAL A 223 35.46 115.72 54.39
CA VAL A 223 36.61 116.58 54.05
C VAL A 223 36.12 117.91 53.47
N ASP A 224 35.21 117.91 52.50
CA ASP A 224 34.63 119.13 51.92
C ASP A 224 33.90 119.96 52.98
N LYS A 225 33.20 119.31 53.92
CA LYS A 225 32.54 119.99 55.04
C LYS A 225 33.53 120.59 56.02
N GLN A 226 34.61 119.88 56.34
CA GLN A 226 35.73 120.44 57.11
C GLN A 226 36.38 121.61 56.37
N HIS A 227 36.60 121.48 55.06
CA HIS A 227 37.20 122.51 54.24
C HIS A 227 36.31 123.76 54.18
N ARG A 228 35.00 123.58 54.02
CA ARG A 228 34.00 124.66 54.14
C ARG A 228 33.98 125.28 55.52
N GLN A 229 34.09 124.50 56.59
CA GLN A 229 34.18 125.04 57.96
C GLN A 229 35.45 125.86 58.18
N THR A 230 36.60 125.44 57.65
CA THR A 230 37.83 126.24 57.68
C THR A 230 37.72 127.49 56.80
N LEU A 231 37.03 127.41 55.67
CA LEU A 231 36.73 128.58 54.81
C LEU A 231 35.79 129.56 55.51
N ASP A 232 34.75 129.08 56.20
CA ASP A 232 33.86 129.91 57.00
C ASP A 232 34.58 130.54 58.19
N GLN A 233 35.50 129.83 58.84
CA GLN A 233 36.34 130.38 59.91
C GLN A 233 37.28 131.47 59.39
N THR A 234 37.94 131.25 58.25
CA THR A 234 38.80 132.26 57.63
C THR A 234 38.01 133.45 57.09
N LEU A 235 36.82 133.24 56.53
CA LEU A 235 35.89 134.32 56.16
C LEU A 235 35.37 135.08 57.39
N GLN A 236 35.12 134.42 58.51
CA GLN A 236 34.76 135.08 59.76
C GLN A 236 35.94 135.86 60.35
N GLU A 237 37.17 135.38 60.23
CA GLU A 237 38.38 136.14 60.59
C GLU A 237 38.59 137.34 59.66
N ILE A 238 38.34 137.21 58.36
CA ILE A 238 38.33 138.32 57.40
C ILE A 238 37.20 139.32 57.74
N ALA A 239 36.01 138.85 58.12
CA ALA A 239 34.91 139.72 58.55
C ALA A 239 35.20 140.41 59.89
N ARG A 240 35.94 139.77 60.80
CA ARG A 240 36.40 140.37 62.06
C ARG A 240 37.49 141.42 61.82
N THR A 241 38.43 141.15 60.92
CA THR A 241 39.45 142.13 60.50
C THR A 241 38.84 143.29 59.72
N MET A 242 37.86 143.07 58.84
CA MET A 242 37.06 144.13 58.21
C MET A 242 36.28 144.97 59.22
N LYS A 243 35.66 144.36 60.24
CA LYS A 243 35.02 145.09 61.34
C LYS A 243 36.02 145.88 62.20
N GLN A 244 37.25 145.39 62.37
CA GLN A 244 38.33 146.12 63.03
C GLN A 244 38.88 147.29 62.18
N ILE A 245 38.82 147.18 60.85
CA ILE A 245 39.23 148.26 59.93
C ILE A 245 38.14 149.34 59.86
N GLN A 246 36.85 148.98 59.77
CA GLN A 246 35.74 149.95 59.78
C GLN A 246 35.55 150.67 61.13
N GLY A 247 36.10 150.12 62.22
CA GLY A 247 36.11 150.76 63.54
C GLY A 247 37.28 151.74 63.78
N LYS A 248 38.31 151.76 62.92
CA LYS A 248 39.52 152.57 63.12
C LYS A 248 39.58 153.87 62.31
N ASP A 249 38.64 154.12 61.40
CA ASP A 249 38.55 155.38 60.62
C ASP A 249 37.54 156.40 61.20
N ARG A 250 37.04 156.20 62.43
CA ARG A 250 36.10 157.13 63.08
C ARG A 250 36.66 158.00 64.22
N ASP A 251 37.93 157.82 64.58
CA ASP A 251 38.61 158.63 65.61
C ASP A 251 39.95 159.16 65.08
N ASN A 252 39.90 160.29 64.37
CA ASN A 252 40.80 161.43 64.60
C ASN A 252 40.28 162.64 63.82
N LYS A 253 39.63 163.52 64.59
CA LYS A 253 39.63 164.96 64.37
C LYS A 253 41.02 165.53 64.58
#